data_AF-A0A963N7U7-F1
#
_entry.id   AF-A0A963N7U7-F1
#
_cell.length_a   1.000
_cell.length_b   1.000
_cell.length_c   1.000
_cell.angle_alpha   90.00
_cell.angle_beta   90.00
_cell.angle_gamma   90.00
#
_symmetry.space_group_name_H-M   'P 1'
#
loop_
_entity.id
_entity.type
_entity.pdbx_description
1 polymer ?
#
loop_
_entity_poly.entity_id
_entity_poly.type
_entity_poly.pdbx_seq_one_letter_code
_entity_poly.pdbx_strand_id
1 'polypeptide(L)'
;MIVVAGAGDDAVFAPEVVALARTLGFAFRAHPVNMPDRKGRIERPFSWIEGNFLAGRTFRDFADLNAQLLAWCETVANAKPKRALGVAPSAAYVVEKPCLQPLPAVLPPVYQVVERVVDLQGFVSIETNRYSVPERWVGKALSVYLYATEVRVCRGDQLLAVH
;
A
#
# COMPACT_ATOMS: atom_id res chain seq x y z
N MET A 1 -9.35 -3.81 -6.27
CA MET A 1 -9.18 -5.13 -6.91
C MET A 1 -8.01 -5.03 -7.88
N ILE A 2 -7.04 -5.96 -7.83
CA ILE A 2 -5.79 -5.85 -8.60
C ILE A 2 -5.90 -6.51 -9.99
N VAL A 3 -6.40 -7.74 -10.04
CA VAL A 3 -6.75 -8.47 -11.26
C VAL A 3 -8.27 -8.44 -11.42
N VAL A 4 -8.75 -8.03 -12.58
CA VAL A 4 -10.18 -7.90 -12.92
C VAL A 4 -10.71 -9.17 -13.58
N ALA A 5 -9.89 -9.84 -14.39
CA ALA A 5 -10.24 -11.10 -15.04
C ALA A 5 -8.99 -11.91 -15.40
N GLY A 6 -9.15 -13.20 -15.68
CA GLY A 6 -8.06 -14.08 -16.11
C GLY A 6 -7.05 -14.44 -15.01
N ALA A 7 -6.00 -15.14 -15.40
CA ALA A 7 -4.90 -15.55 -14.53
C ALA A 7 -3.65 -15.84 -15.39
N GLY A 8 -2.48 -15.93 -14.76
CA GLY A 8 -1.24 -16.15 -15.49
C GLY A 8 -0.95 -15.05 -16.51
N ASP A 9 -0.59 -15.45 -17.73
CA ASP A 9 -0.26 -14.53 -18.82
C ASP A 9 -1.51 -13.82 -19.41
N ASP A 10 -2.70 -14.39 -19.22
CA ASP A 10 -3.98 -13.85 -19.69
C ASP A 10 -4.66 -12.93 -18.67
N ALA A 11 -3.95 -12.54 -17.60
CA ALA A 11 -4.52 -11.72 -16.54
C ALA A 11 -4.76 -10.28 -17.00
N VAL A 12 -5.99 -9.82 -16.81
CA VAL A 12 -6.40 -8.44 -17.05
C VAL A 12 -6.32 -7.68 -15.73
N PHE A 13 -5.37 -6.76 -15.63
CA PHE A 13 -5.20 -5.90 -14.46
C PHE A 13 -6.14 -4.69 -14.51
N ALA A 14 -6.50 -4.19 -13.32
CA ALA A 14 -7.27 -2.95 -13.22
C ALA A 14 -6.49 -1.77 -13.87
N PRO A 15 -7.16 -0.84 -14.57
CA PRO A 15 -6.50 0.29 -15.24
C PRO A 15 -5.57 1.10 -14.33
N GLU A 16 -5.97 1.31 -13.07
CA GLU A 16 -5.21 2.06 -12.06
C GLU A 16 -3.92 1.32 -11.68
N VAL A 17 -3.97 0.00 -11.61
CA VAL A 17 -2.81 -0.86 -11.33
C VAL A 17 -1.82 -0.81 -12.48
N VAL A 18 -2.31 -0.85 -13.73
CA VAL A 18 -1.48 -0.69 -14.92
C VAL A 18 -0.85 0.70 -14.98
N ALA A 19 -1.61 1.75 -14.66
CA ALA A 19 -1.13 3.12 -14.63
C ALA A 19 -0.03 3.31 -13.57
N LEU A 20 -0.21 2.75 -12.36
CA LEU A 20 0.79 2.75 -11.30
C LEU A 20 2.10 2.09 -11.77
N ALA A 21 2.01 0.88 -12.32
CA ALA A 21 3.14 0.12 -12.84
C ALA A 21 3.92 0.90 -13.91
N ARG A 22 3.22 1.52 -14.87
CA ARG A 22 3.84 2.35 -15.91
C ARG A 22 4.56 3.56 -15.32
N THR A 23 3.92 4.27 -14.39
CA THR A 23 4.51 5.45 -13.74
C THR A 23 5.77 5.07 -12.97
N LEU A 24 5.78 3.92 -12.30
CA LEU A 24 6.89 3.47 -11.45
C LEU A 24 7.91 2.57 -12.18
N GLY A 25 7.74 2.31 -13.47
CA GLY A 25 8.71 1.56 -14.28
C GLY A 25 8.74 0.05 -14.02
N PHE A 26 7.65 -0.56 -13.52
CA PHE A 26 7.56 -2.01 -13.32
C PHE A 26 6.32 -2.62 -14.00
N ALA A 27 6.17 -3.94 -13.93
CA ALA A 27 5.01 -4.64 -14.45
C ALA A 27 4.49 -5.66 -13.43
N PHE A 28 3.16 -5.76 -13.31
CA PHE A 28 2.53 -6.82 -12.54
C PHE A 28 2.52 -8.11 -13.37
N ARG A 29 2.71 -9.26 -12.70
CA ARG A 29 2.55 -10.59 -13.29
C ARG A 29 1.64 -11.41 -12.40
N ALA A 30 0.60 -11.99 -12.97
CA ALA A 30 -0.29 -12.88 -12.24
C ALA A 30 0.25 -14.30 -12.30
N HIS A 31 0.01 -15.08 -11.25
CA HIS A 31 0.29 -16.50 -11.29
C HIS A 31 -0.84 -17.25 -12.01
N PRO A 32 -0.53 -18.33 -12.75
CA PRO A 32 -1.53 -19.26 -13.23
C PRO A 32 -2.32 -19.89 -12.08
N VAL A 33 -3.57 -20.26 -12.35
CA VAL A 33 -4.40 -21.02 -11.41
C VAL A 33 -3.76 -22.39 -11.13
N ASN A 34 -3.89 -22.90 -9.90
CA ASN A 34 -3.40 -24.22 -9.49
C ASN A 34 -1.86 -24.42 -9.58
N MET A 35 -1.08 -23.35 -9.49
CA MET A 35 0.39 -23.43 -9.34
C MET A 35 0.85 -22.94 -7.95
N PRO A 36 0.57 -23.69 -6.86
CA PRO A 36 0.90 -23.26 -5.50
C PRO A 36 2.40 -23.12 -5.25
N ASP A 37 3.24 -23.88 -5.97
CA ASP A 37 4.70 -23.87 -5.82
C ASP A 37 5.36 -22.55 -6.26
N ARG A 38 4.62 -21.70 -6.98
CA ARG A 38 5.08 -20.37 -7.39
C ARG A 38 4.75 -19.27 -6.39
N LYS A 39 3.94 -19.57 -5.37
CA LYS A 39 3.74 -18.67 -4.25
C LYS A 39 5.11 -18.45 -3.57
N GLY A 40 5.46 -17.20 -3.29
CA GLY A 40 6.71 -16.88 -2.62
C GLY A 40 6.93 -17.75 -1.37
N ARG A 41 8.19 -17.98 -1.00
CA ARG A 41 8.60 -18.74 0.20
C ARG A 41 8.21 -17.97 1.47
N ILE A 42 6.92 -17.96 1.81
CA ILE A 42 6.35 -16.94 2.69
C ILE A 42 6.47 -17.28 4.18
N GLU A 43 6.63 -18.54 4.59
CA GLU A 43 6.46 -18.87 6.02
C GLU A 43 7.73 -18.74 6.88
N ARG A 44 8.91 -19.10 6.37
CA ARG A 44 10.15 -19.11 7.19
C ARG A 44 10.62 -17.73 7.67
N PRO A 45 10.47 -16.63 6.90
CA PRO A 45 10.85 -15.31 7.39
C PRO A 45 10.04 -14.84 8.61
N PHE A 46 8.74 -15.16 8.68
CA PHE A 46 7.89 -14.77 9.82
C PHE A 46 8.33 -15.45 11.12
N SER A 47 8.52 -16.78 11.09
CA SER A 47 9.03 -17.51 12.25
C SER A 47 10.39 -16.99 12.72
N TRP A 48 11.24 -16.53 11.80
CA TRP A 48 12.51 -15.90 12.15
C TRP A 48 12.32 -14.57 12.87
N ILE A 49 11.45 -13.69 12.38
CA ILE A 49 11.14 -12.41 13.02
C ILE A 49 10.51 -12.64 14.40
N GLU A 50 9.55 -13.55 14.51
CA GLU A 50 8.92 -13.89 15.79
C GLU A 50 9.94 -14.40 16.81
N GLY A 51 10.81 -15.33 16.39
CA GLY A 51 11.81 -15.93 17.28
C GLY A 51 13.03 -15.06 17.59
N ASN A 52 13.32 -14.03 16.79
CA ASN A 52 14.57 -13.24 16.94
C ASN A 52 14.32 -11.76 17.26
N PHE A 53 13.21 -11.19 16.78
CA PHE A 53 12.83 -9.82 17.07
C PHE A 53 11.78 -9.74 18.18
N LEU A 54 10.66 -10.46 18.06
CA LEU A 54 9.56 -10.34 19.03
C LEU A 54 9.85 -11.07 20.35
N ALA A 55 10.52 -12.22 20.29
CA ALA A 55 10.82 -13.03 21.47
C ALA A 55 11.58 -12.25 22.54
N GLY A 56 11.00 -12.18 23.74
CA GLY A 56 11.64 -11.58 24.93
C GLY A 56 11.66 -10.04 24.95
N ARG A 57 11.01 -9.37 23.99
CA ARG A 57 10.89 -7.90 23.99
C ARG A 57 9.55 -7.44 24.53
N THR A 58 9.55 -6.23 25.07
CA THR A 58 8.35 -5.51 25.47
C THR A 58 8.29 -4.19 24.70
N PHE A 59 7.07 -3.74 24.45
CA PHE A 59 6.80 -2.53 23.68
C PHE A 59 5.81 -1.68 24.47
N ARG A 60 6.05 -0.37 24.48
CA ARG A 60 5.15 0.57 25.16
C ARG A 60 3.91 0.86 24.34
N ASP A 61 4.09 1.00 23.02
CA ASP A 61 3.05 1.28 22.04
C ASP A 61 3.53 0.84 20.63
N PHE A 62 2.69 1.09 19.61
CA PHE A 62 3.03 0.77 18.23
C PHE A 62 4.17 1.59 17.66
N ALA A 63 4.35 2.85 18.10
CA ALA A 63 5.44 3.68 17.62
C ALA A 63 6.78 3.16 18.15
N ASP A 64 6.83 2.77 19.42
CA ASP A 64 7.97 2.13 20.07
C ASP A 64 8.32 0.79 19.39
N LEU A 65 7.32 -0.04 19.10
CA LEU A 65 7.52 -1.28 18.34
C LEU A 65 8.14 -1.01 16.97
N ASN A 66 7.57 -0.07 16.20
CA ASN A 66 8.06 0.27 14.86
C ASN A 66 9.49 0.81 14.89
N ALA A 67 9.84 1.64 15.87
CA ALA A 67 11.18 2.18 16.04
C ALA A 67 12.19 1.06 16.38
N GLN A 68 11.85 0.19 17.33
CA GLN A 68 12.70 -0.96 17.69
C GLN A 68 12.87 -1.93 16.50
N LEU A 69 11.82 -2.15 15.73
CA LEU A 69 11.84 -3.01 14.54
C LEU A 69 12.74 -2.44 13.46
N LEU A 70 12.62 -1.14 13.17
CA LEU A 70 13.46 -0.47 12.19
C LEU A 70 14.93 -0.58 12.57
N ALA A 71 15.27 -0.26 13.82
CA ALA A 71 16.64 -0.35 14.32
C ALA A 71 17.19 -1.78 14.22
N TRP A 72 16.37 -2.79 14.51
CA TRP A 72 16.78 -4.19 14.39
C TRP A 72 16.95 -4.63 12.93
N CYS A 73 16.08 -4.17 12.03
CA CYS A 73 16.23 -4.41 10.60
C CYS A 73 17.56 -3.86 10.08
N GLU A 74 17.93 -2.64 10.46
CA GLU A 74 19.17 -1.99 10.05
C GLU A 74 20.41 -2.67 10.63
N THR A 75 20.43 -2.91 11.94
CA THR A 75 21.62 -3.35 12.67
C THR A 75 21.83 -4.85 12.67
N VAL A 76 20.76 -5.64 12.57
CA VAL A 76 20.82 -7.11 12.67
C VAL A 76 20.42 -7.77 11.36
N ALA A 77 19.20 -7.51 10.86
CA ALA A 77 18.68 -8.26 9.72
C ALA A 77 19.41 -7.95 8.40
N ASN A 78 19.70 -6.67 8.16
CA ASN A 78 20.36 -6.20 6.94
C ASN A 78 21.88 -6.34 7.02
N ALA A 79 22.47 -6.34 8.21
CA ALA A 79 23.90 -6.56 8.43
C ALA A 79 24.30 -8.03 8.40
N LYS A 80 23.37 -8.97 8.65
CA LYS A 80 23.64 -10.41 8.67
C LYS A 80 23.83 -10.96 7.24
N PRO A 81 24.97 -11.60 6.93
CA PRO A 81 25.17 -12.28 5.66
C PRO A 81 24.10 -13.33 5.38
N LYS A 82 23.54 -13.31 4.17
CA LYS A 82 22.56 -14.31 3.73
C LYS A 82 23.22 -15.30 2.80
N ARG A 83 23.06 -16.60 3.06
CA ARG A 83 23.61 -17.68 2.22
C ARG A 83 23.26 -17.53 0.73
N ALA A 84 22.06 -17.05 0.41
CA ALA A 84 21.61 -16.84 -0.96
C ALA A 84 22.31 -15.67 -1.68
N LEU A 85 22.78 -14.67 -0.93
CA LEU A 85 23.47 -13.50 -1.46
C LEU A 85 25.00 -13.62 -1.35
N GLY A 86 25.50 -14.51 -0.48
CA GLY A 86 26.92 -14.60 -0.13
C GLY A 86 27.42 -13.44 0.75
N VAL A 87 26.72 -12.30 0.75
CA VAL A 87 27.04 -11.09 1.51
C VAL A 87 25.85 -10.63 2.35
N ALA A 88 26.08 -9.59 3.17
CA ALA A 88 25.01 -8.87 3.86
C ALA A 88 24.14 -8.10 2.86
N PRO A 89 22.80 -8.10 3.01
CA PRO A 89 21.90 -7.28 2.19
C PRO A 89 22.31 -5.80 2.14
N SER A 90 22.77 -5.22 3.26
CA SER A 90 23.24 -3.83 3.29
C SER A 90 24.43 -3.58 2.38
N ALA A 91 25.38 -4.52 2.31
CA ALA A 91 26.54 -4.44 1.43
C ALA A 91 26.15 -4.60 -0.05
N ALA A 92 25.25 -5.55 -0.36
CA ALA A 92 24.73 -5.72 -1.72
C ALA A 92 23.99 -4.45 -2.19
N TYR A 93 23.17 -3.86 -1.33
CA TYR A 93 22.42 -2.64 -1.65
C TYR A 93 23.32 -1.46 -2.03
N VAL A 94 24.45 -1.27 -1.35
CA VAL A 94 25.41 -0.20 -1.70
C VAL A 94 25.94 -0.35 -3.13
N VAL A 95 26.19 -1.58 -3.57
CA VAL A 95 26.68 -1.89 -4.92
C VAL A 95 25.58 -1.74 -5.97
N GLU A 96 24.36 -2.17 -5.66
CA GLU A 96 23.22 -2.16 -6.59
C GLU A 96 22.57 -0.77 -6.72
N LYS A 97 22.61 0.06 -5.68
CA LYS A 97 21.97 1.38 -5.63
C LYS A 97 22.22 2.27 -6.87
N PRO A 98 23.45 2.42 -7.40
CA PRO A 98 23.68 3.22 -8.60
C PRO A 98 23.05 2.65 -9.88
N CYS A 99 22.72 1.36 -9.90
CA CYS A 99 22.06 0.69 -11.02
C CYS A 99 20.53 0.75 -10.94
N LEU A 100 19.96 1.28 -9.86
CA LEU A 100 18.51 1.42 -9.69
C LEU A 100 17.99 2.62 -10.47
N GLN A 101 16.76 2.50 -10.96
CA GLN A 101 16.06 3.62 -11.57
C GLN A 101 15.63 4.63 -10.50
N PRO A 102 15.75 5.94 -10.75
CA PRO A 102 15.21 6.95 -9.85
C PRO A 102 13.68 6.87 -9.81
N LEU A 103 13.09 7.25 -8.68
CA LEU A 103 11.65 7.42 -8.61
C LEU A 103 11.21 8.62 -9.48
N PRO A 104 9.99 8.58 -10.05
CA PRO A 104 9.40 9.74 -10.70
C PRO A 104 9.35 10.95 -9.78
N ALA A 105 9.54 12.15 -10.34
CA ALA A 105 9.49 13.40 -9.56
C ALA A 105 8.13 13.65 -8.89
N VAL A 106 7.05 13.12 -9.48
CA VAL A 106 5.70 13.19 -8.94
C VAL A 106 5.16 11.77 -8.85
N LEU A 107 4.86 11.33 -7.62
CA LEU A 107 4.20 10.06 -7.38
C LEU A 107 2.69 10.20 -7.64
N PRO A 108 2.04 9.16 -8.20
CA PRO A 108 0.60 9.19 -8.35
C PRO A 108 -0.05 9.23 -6.97
N PRO A 109 -1.10 10.05 -6.77
CA PRO A 109 -1.80 10.09 -5.50
C PRO A 109 -2.48 8.75 -5.24
N VAL A 110 -2.39 8.28 -3.99
CA VAL A 110 -3.00 7.03 -3.56
C VAL A 110 -4.29 7.35 -2.80
N TYR A 111 -5.41 7.13 -3.47
CA TYR A 111 -6.75 7.29 -2.88
C TYR A 111 -7.70 6.24 -3.44
N GLN A 112 -8.81 6.04 -2.73
CA GLN A 112 -9.98 5.34 -3.26
C GLN A 112 -11.08 6.37 -3.57
N VAL A 113 -11.70 6.26 -4.73
CA VAL A 113 -12.86 7.08 -5.09
C VAL A 113 -14.14 6.29 -4.89
N VAL A 114 -15.11 6.88 -4.20
CA VAL A 114 -16.46 6.33 -4.08
C VAL A 114 -17.51 7.39 -4.35
N GLU A 115 -18.60 7.03 -5.01
CA GLU A 115 -19.73 7.93 -5.16
C GLU A 115 -20.72 7.73 -4.02
N ARG A 116 -21.15 8.82 -3.39
CA ARG A 116 -22.12 8.80 -2.30
C ARG A 116 -23.17 9.89 -2.48
N VAL A 117 -24.41 9.53 -2.19
CA VAL A 117 -25.51 10.49 -2.13
C VAL A 117 -25.52 11.13 -0.75
N VAL A 118 -25.64 12.45 -0.72
CA VAL A 118 -25.78 13.22 0.52
C VAL A 118 -27.14 12.93 1.12
N ASP A 119 -27.15 12.50 2.38
CA ASP A 119 -28.39 12.23 3.11
C ASP A 119 -29.15 13.52 3.48
N LEU A 120 -30.36 13.36 4.02
CA LEU A 120 -31.23 14.48 4.42
C LEU A 120 -30.64 15.33 5.55
N GLN A 121 -29.64 14.83 6.27
CA GLN A 121 -28.96 15.55 7.35
C GLN A 121 -27.70 16.27 6.86
N GLY A 122 -27.38 16.20 5.56
CA GLY A 122 -26.21 16.86 4.99
C GLY A 122 -24.91 16.09 5.18
N PHE A 123 -24.96 14.75 5.26
CA PHE A 123 -23.77 13.91 5.40
C PHE A 123 -23.58 12.94 4.23
N VAL A 124 -22.32 12.59 3.97
CA VAL A 124 -21.95 11.40 3.19
C VAL A 124 -21.44 10.31 4.13
N SER A 125 -22.00 9.12 4.01
CA SER A 125 -21.62 7.96 4.83
C SER A 125 -20.58 7.12 4.11
N ILE A 126 -19.45 6.88 4.79
CA ILE A 126 -18.36 6.02 4.33
C ILE A 126 -18.13 4.98 5.42
N GLU A 127 -18.40 3.72 5.08
CA GLU A 127 -18.36 2.61 6.04
C GLU A 127 -19.17 2.94 7.31
N THR A 128 -18.51 3.12 8.45
CA THR A 128 -19.14 3.46 9.74
C THR A 128 -19.11 4.96 10.08
N ASN A 129 -18.45 5.80 9.26
CA ASN A 129 -18.24 7.22 9.52
C ASN A 129 -19.16 8.10 8.66
N ARG A 130 -19.50 9.30 9.17
CA ARG A 130 -20.32 10.29 8.48
C ARG A 130 -19.56 11.61 8.39
N TYR A 131 -19.46 12.15 7.19
CA TYR A 131 -18.73 13.37 6.90
C TYR A 131 -19.70 14.46 6.45
N SER A 132 -19.66 15.62 7.09
CA SER A 132 -20.57 16.71 6.77
C SER A 132 -20.21 17.36 5.44
N VAL A 133 -21.23 17.79 4.71
CA VAL A 133 -21.11 18.52 3.47
C VAL A 133 -22.06 19.72 3.48
N PRO A 134 -21.81 20.78 2.69
CA PRO A 134 -22.73 21.91 2.62
C PRO A 134 -24.15 21.47 2.23
N GLU A 135 -25.16 21.94 2.97
CA GLU A 135 -26.56 21.52 2.87
C GLU A 135 -27.17 21.64 1.46
N ARG A 136 -26.66 22.56 0.63
CA ARG A 136 -27.06 22.72 -0.78
C ARG A 136 -26.87 21.46 -1.63
N TRP A 137 -26.14 20.47 -1.11
CA TRP A 137 -25.85 19.20 -1.78
C TRP A 137 -26.74 18.04 -1.34
N VAL A 138 -27.68 18.24 -0.41
CA VAL A 138 -28.62 17.20 0.04
C VAL A 138 -29.31 16.53 -1.15
N GLY A 139 -29.33 15.19 -1.16
CA GLY A 139 -29.91 14.37 -2.23
C GLY A 139 -29.10 14.32 -3.53
N LYS A 140 -27.90 14.92 -3.59
CA LYS A 140 -27.00 14.86 -4.76
C LYS A 140 -25.92 13.81 -4.57
N ALA A 141 -25.52 13.17 -5.66
CA ALA A 141 -24.34 12.31 -5.69
C ALA A 141 -23.06 13.15 -5.76
N LEU A 142 -22.10 12.86 -4.88
CA LEU A 142 -20.78 13.48 -4.80
C LEU A 142 -19.69 12.41 -4.90
N SER A 143 -18.54 12.80 -5.44
CA SER A 143 -17.34 11.96 -5.48
C SER A 143 -16.55 12.17 -4.20
N VAL A 144 -16.31 11.09 -3.45
CA VAL A 144 -15.55 11.11 -2.20
C VAL A 144 -14.21 10.42 -2.44
N TYR A 145 -13.13 11.16 -2.22
CA TYR A 145 -11.76 10.69 -2.32
C TYR A 145 -11.25 10.37 -0.92
N LEU A 146 -10.97 9.09 -0.69
CA LEU A 146 -10.48 8.56 0.57
C LEU A 146 -8.96 8.43 0.48
N TYR A 147 -8.25 9.33 1.17
CA TYR A 147 -6.81 9.26 1.36
C TYR A 147 -6.50 8.54 2.67
N ALA A 148 -5.24 8.17 2.88
CA ALA A 148 -4.81 7.52 4.11
C ALA A 148 -5.02 8.38 5.38
N THR A 149 -5.04 9.71 5.23
CA THR A 149 -5.07 10.66 6.36
C THR A 149 -6.23 11.63 6.30
N GLU A 150 -7.00 11.66 5.21
CA GLU A 150 -8.06 12.65 5.00
C GLU A 150 -9.14 12.14 4.03
N VAL A 151 -10.32 12.75 4.10
CA VAL A 151 -11.44 12.51 3.20
C VAL A 151 -11.80 13.79 2.48
N ARG A 152 -11.73 13.79 1.16
CA ARG A 152 -12.13 14.94 0.32
C ARG A 152 -13.44 14.66 -0.38
N VAL A 153 -14.39 15.57 -0.25
CA VAL A 153 -15.68 15.49 -0.97
C VAL A 153 -15.68 16.50 -2.10
N CYS A 154 -15.92 16.03 -3.32
CA CYS A 154 -15.88 16.83 -4.54
C CYS A 154 -17.14 16.65 -5.39
N ARG A 155 -17.41 17.64 -6.24
CA ARG A 155 -18.34 17.52 -7.38
C ARG A 155 -17.59 17.89 -8.66
N GLY A 156 -17.30 16.90 -9.50
CA GLY A 156 -16.34 17.10 -10.59
C GLY A 156 -15.00 17.57 -10.03
N ASP A 157 -14.48 18.68 -10.56
CA ASP A 157 -13.22 19.28 -10.12
C ASP A 157 -13.36 20.22 -8.90
N GLN A 158 -14.59 20.47 -8.43
CA GLN A 158 -14.82 21.38 -7.30
C GLN A 158 -14.71 20.63 -5.97
N LEU A 159 -13.74 21.03 -5.14
CA LEU A 159 -13.63 20.60 -3.75
C LEU A 159 -14.69 21.28 -2.88
N LEU A 160 -15.45 20.49 -2.12
CA LEU A 160 -16.58 20.95 -1.31
C LEU A 160 -16.29 20.89 0.20
N ALA A 161 -15.59 19.85 0.64
CA ALA A 161 -15.20 19.65 2.04
C ALA A 161 -13.96 18.76 2.15
N VAL A 162 -13.20 18.93 3.24
CA VAL A 162 -12.06 18.09 3.63
C VAL A 162 -12.23 17.76 5.11
N HIS A 163 -11.99 16.50 5.48
CA HIS A 163 -12.08 15.98 6.84
C HIS A 163 -10.87 15.14 7.19
#